data_AF-A0A345DLP2-F1
#
_entry.id   AF-A0A345DLP2-F1
#
_cell.length_a   1.000
_cell.length_b   1.000
_cell.length_c   1.000
_cell.angle_alpha   90.00
_cell.angle_beta   90.00
_cell.angle_gamma   90.00
#
_symmetry.space_group_name_H-M   'P 1'
#
loop_
_entity.id
_entity.type
_entity.pdbx_description
1 polymer ?
#
loop_
_entity_poly.entity_id
_entity_poly.type
_entity_poly.pdbx_seq_one_letter_code
_entity_poly.pdbx_strand_id
1 'polypeptide(L)' 'MKACKLSEYIIQRIYEDAITQLKLQKSLYFIYVYFLVNKQKKIFNDKFQRWDYGPVIKDVYDKYKKYEKNPIEIPKKK' A
#
# COMPACT_ATOMS: atom_id res chain seq x y z
N MET A 1 -0.60 1.07 13.96
CA MET A 1 -1.40 1.22 12.72
C MET A 1 -1.23 -0.05 11.90
N LYS A 2 -2.26 -0.52 11.17
CA LYS A 2 -2.14 -1.64 10.21
C LYS A 2 -1.80 -1.11 8.82
N ALA A 3 -1.10 -1.88 8.01
CA ALA A 3 -0.79 -1.57 6.61
C ALA A 3 -2.05 -1.28 5.80
N CYS A 4 -3.16 -2.00 6.06
CA CYS A 4 -4.45 -1.73 5.44
C CYS A 4 -5.01 -0.33 5.74
N LYS A 5 -4.74 0.26 6.91
CA LYS A 5 -5.15 1.63 7.22
C LYS A 5 -4.30 2.64 6.47
N LEU A 6 -2.99 2.38 6.38
CA LEU A 6 -2.09 3.23 5.61
C LEU A 6 -2.41 3.16 4.11
N SER A 7 -2.76 1.98 3.59
CA SER A 7 -3.16 1.83 2.19
C SER A 7 -4.42 2.61 1.87
N GLU A 8 -5.43 2.58 2.74
CA GLU A 8 -6.63 3.42 2.61
C GLU A 8 -6.29 4.90 2.61
N TYR A 9 -5.43 5.33 3.53
CA TYR A 9 -4.97 6.72 3.62
C TYR A 9 -4.26 7.18 2.34
N ILE A 10 -3.39 6.34 1.78
CA ILE A 10 -2.68 6.60 0.53
C ILE A 10 -3.68 6.78 -0.62
N ILE A 11 -4.62 5.85 -0.78
CA ILE A 11 -5.59 5.88 -1.88
C ILE A 11 -6.54 7.08 -1.75
N GLN A 12 -6.90 7.49 -0.53
CA GLN A 12 -7.75 8.67 -0.31
C GLN A 12 -7.05 9.99 -0.64
N ARG A 13 -5.73 10.08 -0.42
CA ARG A 13 -4.96 11.31 -0.63
C ARG A 13 -4.35 11.43 -2.01
N ILE A 14 -4.13 10.32 -2.70
CA ILE A 14 -3.67 10.31 -4.07
C ILE A 14 -4.88 10.62 -4.96
N TYR A 15 -4.84 11.78 -5.62
CA TYR A 15 -5.85 12.19 -6.59
C TYR A 15 -5.65 11.54 -7.96
N GLU A 16 -4.59 10.75 -8.15
CA GLU A 16 -4.37 10.04 -9.41
C GLU A 16 -5.30 8.83 -9.53
N ASP A 17 -6.16 8.86 -10.53
CA ASP A 17 -6.99 7.73 -10.99
C ASP A 17 -6.16 6.57 -11.57
N ALA A 18 -4.87 6.49 -11.25
CA ALA A 18 -3.91 5.55 -11.83
C ALA A 18 -3.19 4.67 -10.80
N ILE A 19 -3.62 4.70 -9.52
CA ILE A 19 -3.01 3.83 -8.50
C ILE A 19 -3.52 2.39 -8.64
N THR A 20 -2.69 1.54 -9.23
CA THR A 20 -2.93 0.10 -9.30
C THR A 20 -2.47 -0.58 -8.01
N GLN A 21 -2.87 -1.84 -7.78
CA GLN A 21 -2.41 -2.56 -6.59
C GLN A 21 -0.87 -2.67 -6.51
N LEU A 22 -0.19 -2.79 -7.66
CA LEU A 22 1.26 -2.93 -7.68
C LEU A 22 1.94 -1.62 -7.27
N LYS A 23 1.44 -0.49 -7.75
CA LYS A 23 1.92 0.83 -7.32
C LYS A 23 1.69 1.03 -5.82
N LEU A 24 0.51 0.64 -5.31
CA LEU A 24 0.19 0.73 -3.89
C LEU A 24 1.17 -0.07 -3.02
N GLN A 25 1.51 -1.31 -3.40
CA GLN A 25 2.47 -2.14 -2.66
C GLN A 25 3.86 -1.51 -2.63
N LYS A 26 4.33 -0.96 -3.76
CA LYS A 26 5.59 -0.22 -3.83
C LYS A 26 5.58 1.01 -2.93
N SER A 27 4.51 1.80 -2.96
CA SER A 27 4.35 2.97 -2.09
C SER A 27 4.39 2.60 -0.61
N LEU A 28 3.73 1.53 -0.20
CA LEU A 28 3.77 1.04 1.18
C LEU A 28 5.20 0.63 1.59
N TYR A 29 5.93 -0.04 0.70
CA TYR A 29 7.31 -0.42 0.96
C TYR A 29 8.22 0.80 1.12
N PHE A 30 8.16 1.78 0.21
CA PHE A 30 8.98 2.99 0.32
C PHE A 30 8.65 3.81 1.56
N ILE A 31 7.37 3.96 1.91
CA ILE A 31 6.97 4.65 3.15
C ILE A 31 7.51 3.88 4.37
N TYR A 32 7.40 2.54 4.38
CA TYR A 32 7.93 1.74 5.48
C TYR A 32 9.44 1.93 5.66
N VAL A 33 10.21 1.84 4.57
CA VAL A 33 11.67 2.06 4.57
C VAL A 33 12.00 3.47 5.02
N TYR A 34 11.28 4.49 4.52
CA TYR A 34 11.50 5.88 4.92
C TYR A 34 11.34 6.07 6.44
N PHE A 35 10.30 5.49 7.05
CA PHE A 35 10.11 5.57 8.50
C PHE A 35 11.16 4.77 9.27
N LEU A 36 11.56 3.61 8.74
CA LEU A 36 12.57 2.79 9.37
C LEU A 36 13.94 3.50 9.39
N VAL A 37 14.34 4.13 8.28
CA VAL A 37 15.63 4.81 8.16
C VAL A 37 15.62 6.16 8.87
N ASN A 38 14.62 7.01 8.62
CA ASN A 38 14.64 8.40 9.08
C ASN A 38 14.03 8.60 10.47
N LYS A 39 13.13 7.71 10.91
CA LYS A 39 12.46 7.81 12.21
C LYS A 39 12.85 6.68 13.16
N GLN A 40 13.72 5.76 12.72
CA GLN A 40 14.14 4.56 13.46
C GLN A 40 12.96 3.77 14.03
N LYS A 41 11.81 3.82 13.34
CA LYS A 41 10.54 3.29 13.84
C LYS A 41 9.78 2.59 12.74
N LYS A 42 9.21 1.44 13.07
CA LYS A 42 8.27 0.73 12.20
C LYS A 42 6.90 1.41 12.23
N ILE A 43 6.39 1.80 11.07
CA ILE A 43 5.06 2.42 10.94
C ILE A 43 3.91 1.41 11.11
N PHE A 44 4.17 0.13 10.84
CA PHE A 44 3.30 -1.02 11.13
C PHE A 44 4.16 -2.29 11.34
N ASN A 45 3.55 -3.35 11.89
CA ASN A 45 4.23 -4.63 12.15
C ASN A 45 3.92 -5.72 11.10
N ASP A 46 3.09 -5.41 10.11
CA ASP A 46 2.76 -6.33 9.02
C ASP A 46 4.02 -6.67 8.21
N LYS A 47 4.13 -7.94 7.79
CA LYS A 47 5.32 -8.48 7.13
C LYS A 47 5.18 -8.34 5.62
N PHE A 48 6.24 -7.86 4.97
CA PHE A 48 6.39 -7.99 3.53
C PHE A 48 6.82 -9.41 3.17
N GLN A 49 6.17 -9.97 2.16
CA GLN A 49 6.53 -11.22 1.52
C GLN A 49 7.30 -10.91 0.24
N ARG A 50 8.28 -11.75 -0.10
CA ARG A 50 9.03 -11.64 -1.36
C ARG A 50 8.23 -12.32 -2.47
N TRP A 51 7.72 -11.54 -3.42
CA TRP A 51 7.00 -12.01 -4.61
C TRP A 51 7.78 -11.59 -5.86
N ASP A 52 7.41 -12.12 -7.03
CA ASP A 52 8.13 -11.90 -8.29
C ASP A 52 8.25 -10.42 -8.67
N TYR A 53 7.21 -9.64 -8.39
CA TYR A 53 7.14 -8.21 -8.72
C TYR A 53 7.54 -7.27 -7.56
N GLY A 54 8.12 -7.83 -6.49
CA GLY A 54 8.64 -7.08 -5.36
C GLY A 54 8.00 -7.45 -4.02
N PRO A 55 8.27 -6.65 -2.97
CA PRO A 55 7.75 -6.89 -1.63
C PRO A 55 6.24 -6.62 -1.56
N VAL A 56 5.47 -7.59 -1.06
CA VAL A 56 4.00 -7.53 -0.99
C VAL A 56 3.51 -7.80 0.42
N ILE A 57 2.60 -6.97 0.92
CA ILE A 57 1.83 -7.28 2.12
C ILE A 57 0.57 -8.04 1.68
N LYS A 58 0.49 -9.32 2.08
CA LYS A 58 -0.57 -10.25 1.68
C LYS A 58 -1.98 -9.72 1.96
N ASP A 59 -2.20 -9.20 3.16
CA ASP A 59 -3.50 -8.64 3.57
C ASP A 59 -3.94 -7.46 2.69
N VAL A 60 -2.99 -6.60 2.31
CA VAL A 60 -3.26 -5.47 1.41
C VAL A 60 -3.52 -5.98 -0.01
N TYR A 61 -2.73 -6.96 -0.48
CA TYR A 61 -2.94 -7.57 -1.78
C TYR A 61 -4.32 -8.22 -1.87
N ASP A 62 -4.69 -9.07 -0.91
CA ASP A 62 -5.97 -9.77 -0.94
C ASP A 62 -7.17 -8.81 -0.89
N LYS A 63 -7.01 -7.63 -0.30
CA LYS A 63 -8.01 -6.56 -0.30
C LYS A 63 -8.19 -5.88 -1.66
N TYR A 64 -7.12 -5.69 -2.42
CA TYR A 64 -7.14 -4.94 -3.68
C TYR A 64 -6.91 -5.79 -4.93
N LYS A 65 -6.71 -7.11 -4.81
CA LYS A 65 -6.44 -8.02 -5.94
C LYS A 65 -7.55 -8.03 -6.99
N LYS A 66 -8.79 -7.75 -6.59
CA LYS A 66 -9.95 -7.66 -7.49
C LYS A 66 -9.81 -6.58 -8.57
N TYR A 67 -8.95 -5.59 -8.35
CA TYR A 67 -8.67 -4.54 -9.33
C TYR A 67 -7.58 -4.95 -10.31
N GLU A 68 -6.84 -6.05 -10.06
CA GLU A 68 -5.77 -6.56 -10.91
C GLU A 68 -4.77 -5.47 -11.36
N LYS A 69 -4.77 -5.14 -12.66
CA LYS A 69 -3.96 -4.08 -13.28
C LYS A 69 -4.72 -2.76 -13.42
N ASN A 70 -6.03 -2.76 -13.14
CA ASN A 70 -6.85 -1.57 -13.18
C ASN A 70 -6.60 -0.69 -11.95
N PRO A 71 -6.87 0.62 -12.06
CA PRO A 71 -6.84 1.52 -10.92
C PRO A 71 -7.79 1.07 -9.80
N ILE A 72 -7.37 1.31 -8.55
CA ILE A 72 -8.21 1.04 -7.39
C ILE A 72 -9.24 2.16 -7.27
N GLU A 73 -10.47 1.86 -7.64
CA GLU A 73 -11.61 2.76 -7.43
C GLU A 73 -12.18 2.56 -6.02
N ILE A 74 -11.95 3.54 -5.16
CA ILE A 74 -12.62 3.63 -3.85
C ILE A 74 -13.51 4.87 -3.89
N PRO A 75 -14.80 4.78 -3.48
CA PRO A 75 -15.63 5.96 -3.34
C PRO A 75 -14.94 6.94 -2.39
N LYS A 76 -14.57 8.12 -2.92
CA LYS A 76 -14.00 9.21 -2.14
C LYS A 76 -15.05 9.60 -1.09
N LYS A 77 -14.77 9.38 0.20
CA LYS A 77 -15.61 9.93 1.26
C LYS A 77 -15.56 11.45 1.12
N LYS A 78 -16.71 12.05 0.77
CA LYS A 78 -16.92 13.50 0.82
C LYS A 78 -16.68 14.02 2.23
#